data_AF-B6U6H1-F1
#
_entry.id   AF-B6U6H1-F1
#
_cell.length_a   1.000
_cell.length_b   1.000
_cell.length_c   1.000
_cell.angle_alpha   90.00
_cell.angle_beta   90.00
_cell.angle_gamma   90.00
#
_symmetry.space_group_name_H-M   'P 1'
#
loop_
_entity.id
_entity.type
_entity.pdbx_description
1 polymer ?
#
loop_
_entity_poly.entity_id
_entity_poly.type
_entity_poly.pdbx_seq_one_letter_code
_entity_poly.pdbx_strand_id
1 'polypeptide(L)'
;MGTNDRAVISLVLLVCIASRSSLGAAETDVEQKRSSVPLMFVFGDSLVDVGNNNFLPPPAPRAASPYGIDFPAGTPGAVSGRFTNGYNLADLVGIYIYIFTT
;
A
#
# COMPACT_ATOMS: atom_id res chain seq x y z
N MET A 1 13.63 63.85 5.42
CA MET A 1 13.79 62.59 6.16
C MET A 1 14.94 62.73 7.12
N GLY A 2 14.65 62.73 8.42
CA GLY A 2 15.68 62.69 9.45
C GLY A 2 16.45 61.38 9.39
N THR A 3 17.65 61.37 9.96
CA THR A 3 18.46 60.16 10.22
C THR A 3 17.64 59.05 10.89
N ASN A 4 16.67 59.46 11.69
CA ASN A 4 15.78 58.60 12.47
C ASN A 4 14.77 57.86 11.58
N ASP A 5 14.24 58.52 10.55
CA ASP A 5 13.27 57.93 9.60
C ASP A 5 13.93 56.83 8.76
N ARG A 6 15.19 57.05 8.36
CA ARG A 6 15.98 56.07 7.60
C ARG A 6 16.33 54.84 8.44
N ALA A 7 16.62 55.04 9.73
CA ALA A 7 16.90 53.94 10.66
C ALA A 7 15.66 53.07 10.90
N VAL A 8 14.48 53.68 11.07
CA VAL A 8 13.21 52.96 11.24
C VAL A 8 12.86 52.16 10.00
N ILE A 9 12.98 52.75 8.81
CA ILE A 9 12.70 52.06 7.54
C ILE A 9 13.66 50.87 7.33
N SER A 10 14.96 51.06 7.62
CA SER A 10 15.97 49.99 7.52
C SER A 10 15.70 48.85 8.50
N LEU A 11 15.23 49.16 9.72
CA LEU A 11 14.90 48.16 10.73
C LEU A 11 13.65 47.35 10.34
N VAL A 12 12.62 48.01 9.81
CA VAL A 12 11.40 47.36 9.32
C VAL A 12 11.72 46.44 8.13
N LEU A 13 12.53 46.89 7.17
CA LEU A 13 12.98 46.08 6.04
C LEU A 13 13.78 44.86 6.50
N LEU A 14 14.69 45.03 7.46
CA LEU A 14 15.47 43.93 8.03
C LEU A 14 14.58 42.89 8.72
N VAL A 15 13.59 43.34 9.51
CA VAL A 15 12.62 42.46 10.17
C VAL A 15 11.80 41.68 9.13
N CYS A 16 11.30 42.33 8.08
CA CYS A 16 10.53 41.68 7.02
C CYS A 16 11.34 40.63 6.22
N ILE A 17 12.64 40.85 6.04
CA ILE A 17 13.54 39.89 5.36
C ILE A 17 13.88 38.73 6.31
N ALA A 18 14.11 39.01 7.60
CA ALA A 18 14.36 37.98 8.61
C ALA A 18 13.13 37.10 8.91
N SER A 19 11.91 37.62 8.76
CA SER A 19 10.67 36.81 8.82
C SER A 19 10.52 35.83 7.66
N ARG A 20 11.31 35.96 6.58
CA ARG A 20 11.37 34.97 5.50
C ARG A 20 12.37 33.84 5.78
N SER A 21 13.10 33.88 6.89
CA SER A 21 14.02 32.80 7.32
C SER A 21 13.29 31.66 8.04
N SER A 22 12.14 31.23 7.50
CA SER A 22 11.74 29.81 7.53
C SER A 22 11.85 29.19 6.13
N LEU A 23 12.58 29.83 5.21
CA LEU A 23 13.04 29.24 3.96
C LEU A 23 14.25 28.32 4.23
N GLY A 24 14.02 27.28 5.03
CA GLY A 24 14.58 25.99 4.67
C GLY A 24 13.77 25.54 3.46
N ALA A 25 14.46 25.33 2.34
CA ALA A 25 13.91 24.60 1.21
C ALA A 25 13.62 23.15 1.66
N ALA A 26 12.50 22.95 2.35
CA ALA A 26 11.78 21.70 2.27
C ALA A 26 10.98 21.82 0.99
N GLU A 27 11.40 21.05 -0.01
CA GLU A 27 10.61 20.74 -1.18
C GLU A 27 9.16 20.54 -0.74
N THR A 28 8.21 20.97 -1.57
CA THR A 28 6.87 20.42 -1.47
C THR A 28 7.03 18.93 -1.72
N ASP A 29 7.33 18.16 -0.67
CA ASP A 29 6.82 16.82 -0.52
C ASP A 29 5.32 17.02 -0.62
N VAL A 30 4.85 16.93 -1.87
CA VAL A 30 3.61 16.24 -2.14
C VAL A 30 3.77 14.98 -1.31
N GLU A 31 3.19 14.98 -0.10
CA GLU A 31 2.80 13.77 0.59
C GLU A 31 1.90 13.08 -0.43
N GLN A 32 2.53 12.35 -1.34
CA GLN A 32 1.89 11.30 -2.09
C GLN A 32 1.48 10.37 -0.96
N LYS A 33 0.25 10.57 -0.51
CA LYS A 33 -0.57 9.52 0.07
C LYS A 33 -0.66 8.47 -1.03
N ARG A 34 0.41 7.70 -1.21
CA ARG A 34 0.42 6.43 -1.90
C ARG A 34 -0.75 5.73 -1.26
N SER A 35 -1.80 5.44 -2.03
CA SER A 35 -2.93 4.72 -1.44
C SER A 35 -2.29 3.49 -0.81
N SER A 36 -2.34 3.43 0.53
CA SER A 36 -1.78 2.31 1.24
C SER A 36 -2.71 1.18 0.85
N VAL A 37 -2.24 0.30 -0.05
CA VAL A 37 -2.99 -0.89 -0.42
C VAL A 37 -3.35 -1.55 0.90
N PRO A 38 -4.64 -1.65 1.24
CA PRO A 38 -5.02 -2.10 2.57
C PRO A 38 -4.56 -3.54 2.76
N LEU A 39 -3.75 -3.75 3.78
CA LEU A 39 -3.33 -5.08 4.20
C LEU A 39 -4.56 -5.85 4.68
N MET A 40 -4.77 -7.05 4.12
CA MET A 40 -5.88 -7.93 4.49
C MET A 40 -5.36 -9.14 5.24
N PHE A 41 -5.90 -9.37 6.43
CA PHE A 41 -5.74 -10.62 7.15
C PHE A 41 -7.01 -11.45 6.97
N VAL A 42 -6.87 -12.64 6.39
CA VAL A 42 -8.00 -13.51 6.07
C VAL A 42 -7.90 -14.77 6.92
N PHE A 43 -8.94 -15.01 7.71
CA PHE A 43 -9.08 -16.19 8.55
C PHE A 43 -10.25 -17.02 8.04
N GLY A 44 -10.09 -18.34 8.03
CA GLY A 44 -11.16 -19.24 7.59
C GLY A 44 -10.67 -20.66 7.35
N ASP A 45 -11.37 -21.35 6.46
CA ASP A 45 -11.12 -22.73 6.06
C ASP A 45 -10.66 -22.82 4.59
N SER A 46 -10.85 -23.99 3.97
CA SER A 46 -10.59 -24.25 2.56
C SER A 46 -11.14 -23.22 1.57
N LEU A 47 -12.25 -22.53 1.91
CA LEU A 47 -12.89 -21.52 1.06
C LEU A 47 -12.04 -20.25 0.89
N VAL A 48 -11.05 -20.04 1.75
CA VAL A 48 -10.13 -18.90 1.69
C VAL A 48 -8.66 -19.32 1.71
N ASP A 49 -8.37 -20.63 1.78
CA ASP A 49 -7.00 -21.14 1.71
C ASP A 49 -6.42 -20.96 0.30
N VAL A 50 -5.18 -20.49 0.25
CA VAL A 50 -4.37 -20.27 -0.95
C VAL A 50 -3.12 -21.13 -0.97
N GLY A 51 -3.07 -22.17 -0.12
CA GLY A 51 -1.97 -23.14 -0.03
C GLY A 51 -1.26 -23.15 1.33
N ASN A 52 -1.81 -22.50 2.36
CA ASN A 52 -1.24 -22.51 3.70
C ASN A 52 -1.11 -23.93 4.25
N ASN A 53 -2.07 -24.81 3.95
CA ASN A 53 -2.03 -26.18 4.43
C ASN A 53 -0.90 -27.03 3.81
N ASN A 54 -0.27 -26.58 2.72
CA ASN A 54 0.89 -27.26 2.14
C ASN A 54 2.11 -27.21 3.08
N PHE A 55 2.14 -26.28 4.03
CA PHE A 55 3.21 -26.11 5.02
C PHE A 55 2.91 -26.78 6.37
N LEU A 56 1.69 -27.32 6.55
CA LEU A 56 1.31 -28.03 7.77
C LEU A 56 1.66 -29.52 7.68
N PRO A 57 2.00 -30.18 8.79
CA PRO A 57 2.19 -31.63 8.79
C PRO A 57 0.87 -32.37 8.53
N PRO A 58 0.92 -33.63 8.04
CA PRO A 58 -0.26 -34.49 7.99
C PRO A 58 -0.92 -34.61 9.38
N PRO A 59 -2.26 -34.68 9.47
CA PRO A 59 -3.22 -34.94 8.40
C PRO A 59 -3.89 -33.67 7.82
N ALA A 60 -3.22 -32.51 7.84
CA ALA A 60 -3.80 -31.26 7.32
C ALA A 60 -4.33 -31.44 5.88
N PRO A 61 -5.60 -31.08 5.59
CA PRO A 61 -6.17 -31.19 4.24
C PRO A 61 -5.42 -30.27 3.28
N ARG A 62 -4.99 -30.80 2.12
CA ARG A 62 -4.30 -30.02 1.08
C ARG A 62 -5.11 -30.05 -0.20
N ALA A 63 -5.16 -28.93 -0.91
CA ALA A 63 -5.73 -28.89 -2.25
C ALA A 63 -4.89 -29.80 -3.17
N ALA A 64 -5.52 -30.83 -3.70
CA ALA A 64 -4.93 -31.77 -4.64
C ALA A 64 -5.73 -31.76 -5.96
N SER A 65 -5.19 -32.42 -6.99
CA SER A 65 -5.90 -32.62 -8.25
C SER A 65 -7.33 -33.16 -7.98
N PRO A 66 -8.38 -32.60 -8.61
CA PRO A 66 -8.38 -31.78 -9.81
C PRO A 66 -8.29 -30.25 -9.61
N TYR A 67 -8.11 -29.76 -8.37
CA TYR A 67 -8.11 -28.31 -8.13
C TYR A 67 -6.97 -27.58 -8.83
N GLY A 68 -7.29 -26.39 -9.35
CA GLY A 68 -6.33 -25.52 -10.03
C GLY A 68 -6.10 -25.82 -11.51
N ILE A 69 -6.83 -26.76 -12.11
CA ILE A 69 -6.69 -27.13 -13.53
C ILE A 69 -6.97 -25.99 -14.51
N ASP A 70 -7.83 -25.03 -14.13
CA ASP A 70 -8.20 -23.91 -15.00
C ASP A 70 -7.22 -22.71 -14.89
N PHE A 71 -6.16 -22.80 -14.07
CA PHE A 71 -5.13 -21.76 -14.01
C PHE A 71 -4.18 -21.81 -15.22
N PRO A 72 -3.68 -20.67 -15.72
CA PRO A 72 -2.73 -20.65 -16.83
C PRO A 72 -1.46 -21.46 -16.52
N ALA A 73 -1.09 -22.36 -17.43
CA ALA A 73 0.13 -23.15 -17.32
C ALA A 73 1.36 -22.23 -17.22
N GLY A 74 2.26 -22.50 -16.28
CA GLY A 74 3.47 -21.70 -16.05
C GLY A 74 3.31 -20.56 -15.05
N THR A 75 2.12 -20.35 -14.48
CA THR A 75 1.96 -19.49 -13.30
C THR A 75 2.72 -20.12 -12.12
N PRO A 76 3.53 -19.38 -11.33
CA PRO A 76 4.13 -19.92 -10.12
C PRO A 76 3.05 -20.55 -9.23
N GLY A 77 3.13 -21.86 -9.01
CA GLY A 77 2.06 -22.61 -8.31
C GLY A 77 0.98 -23.20 -9.23
N ALA A 78 1.35 -23.90 -10.30
CA ALA A 78 0.42 -24.74 -11.08
C ALA A 78 -0.33 -25.82 -10.24
N VAL A 79 -0.01 -25.91 -8.94
CA VAL A 79 -0.92 -26.36 -7.89
C VAL A 79 -1.32 -25.12 -7.09
N SER A 80 -2.50 -24.55 -7.34
CA SER A 80 -2.88 -23.21 -6.85
C SER A 80 -2.95 -23.08 -5.33
N GLY A 81 -2.89 -24.21 -4.60
CA GLY A 81 -3.09 -24.30 -3.15
C GLY A 81 -4.56 -24.08 -2.73
N ARG A 82 -5.43 -23.72 -3.66
CA ARG A 82 -6.85 -23.41 -3.42
C ARG A 82 -7.70 -24.64 -3.64
N PHE A 83 -8.74 -24.81 -2.84
CA PHE A 83 -9.74 -25.89 -2.98
C PHE A 83 -10.78 -25.57 -4.08
N THR A 84 -10.33 -24.99 -5.19
CA THR A 84 -11.15 -24.56 -6.33
C THR A 84 -10.28 -24.49 -7.60
N ASN A 85 -10.93 -24.46 -8.76
CA ASN A 85 -10.25 -24.28 -10.05
C ASN A 85 -9.93 -22.83 -10.39
N GLY A 86 -10.44 -21.86 -9.62
CA GLY A 86 -10.24 -20.43 -9.86
C GLY A 86 -9.85 -19.66 -8.61
N TYR A 87 -10.08 -18.34 -8.64
CA TYR A 87 -9.92 -17.47 -7.50
C TYR A 87 -10.99 -17.76 -6.43
N ASN A 88 -10.56 -17.79 -5.17
CA ASN A 88 -11.45 -17.94 -4.03
C ASN A 88 -12.02 -16.58 -3.59
N LEU A 89 -12.85 -16.56 -2.55
CA LEU A 89 -13.49 -15.31 -2.10
C LEU A 89 -12.47 -14.25 -1.66
N ALA A 90 -11.39 -14.66 -0.99
CA ALA A 90 -10.34 -13.77 -0.52
C ALA A 90 -9.61 -13.09 -1.68
N ASP A 91 -9.34 -13.86 -2.75
CA ASP A 91 -8.75 -13.32 -3.98
C ASP A 91 -9.66 -12.27 -4.62
N LEU A 92 -10.96 -12.55 -4.74
CA LEU A 92 -11.92 -11.63 -5.37
C LEU A 92 -12.07 -10.34 -4.57
N VAL A 93 -12.15 -10.42 -3.24
CA VAL A 93 -12.17 -9.26 -2.36
C VAL A 93 -10.86 -8.47 -2.47
N GLY A 94 -9.72 -9.16 -2.52
CA GLY A 94 -8.40 -8.58 -2.74
C GLY A 94 -8.32 -7.79 -4.05
N ILE A 95 -8.74 -8.41 -5.15
CA ILE A 95 -8.80 -7.80 -6.48
C ILE A 95 -9.75 -6.60 -6.48
N TYR A 96 -10.94 -6.73 -5.90
CA TYR A 96 -11.90 -5.64 -5.82
C TYR A 96 -11.30 -4.44 -5.10
N ILE A 97 -10.76 -4.66 -3.90
CA ILE A 97 -10.16 -3.58 -3.13
C ILE A 97 -8.96 -2.99 -3.87
N TYR A 98 -8.09 -3.80 -4.49
CA TYR A 98 -6.97 -3.31 -5.28
C TYR A 98 -7.44 -2.37 -6.41
N ILE A 99 -8.42 -2.79 -7.20
CA ILE A 99 -8.95 -2.01 -8.34
C ILE A 99 -9.66 -0.73 -7.90
N PHE A 100 -10.41 -0.76 -6.80
CA PHE A 100 -11.24 0.38 -6.38
C PHE A 100 -10.54 1.33 -5.39
N THR A 101 -9.36 0.98 -4.88
CA THR A 101 -8.60 1.82 -3.92
C THR A 101 -7.22 2.26 -4.42
N THR A 102 -6.77 1.79 -5.57
CA THR A 102 -5.54 2.21 -6.27
C THR A 102 -5.89 2.96 -7.54
#